data_AF-A0AAU0V155-F1
#
_entry.id   AF-A0AAU0V155-F1
#
_cell.length_a   1.000
_cell.length_b   1.000
_cell.length_c   1.000
_cell.angle_alpha   90.00
_cell.angle_beta   90.00
_cell.angle_gamma   90.00
#
_symmetry.space_group_name_H-M   'P 1'
#
loop_
_entity.id
_entity.type
_entity.pdbx_description
1 polymer ?
#
loop_
_entity_poly.entity_id
_entity_poly.type
_entity_poly.pdbx_seq_one_letter_code
_entity_poly.pdbx_strand_id
1 'polypeptide(L)' 'MADIDIPQHLIDLETAAWAEQQAGALTLKSAAAVQAAYREHAAVTDGVSRLALEMATKKAVRHPEG' A
#
# COMPACT_ATOMS: atom_id res chain seq x y z
N MET A 1 -0.05 14.58 -5.58
CA MET A 1 0.68 13.33 -5.82
C MET A 1 0.53 13.00 -7.29
N ALA A 2 1.54 12.43 -7.95
CA ALA A 2 1.37 11.96 -9.31
C ALA A 2 0.24 10.92 -9.37
N ASP A 3 -0.49 10.84 -10.48
CA ASP A 3 -1.35 9.70 -10.77
C ASP A 3 -0.45 8.48 -10.95
N ILE A 4 -0.26 7.72 -9.88
CA ILE A 4 0.44 6.45 -9.88
C ILE A 4 -0.59 5.39 -10.24
N ASP A 5 -0.29 4.58 -11.25
CA ASP A 5 -1.07 3.38 -11.51
C ASP A 5 -0.80 2.37 -10.39
N ILE A 6 -1.75 2.23 -9.46
CA ILE A 6 -1.60 1.37 -8.30
C ILE A 6 -2.08 -0.04 -8.70
N PRO A 7 -1.20 -1.05 -8.69
CA PRO A 7 -1.59 -2.40 -9.05
C PRO A 7 -2.56 -2.97 -7.99
N GLN A 8 -3.56 -3.73 -8.45
CA GLN A 8 -4.65 -4.24 -7.60
C GLN A 8 -4.15 -5.03 -6.39
N HIS A 9 -3.09 -5.83 -6.53
CA HIS A 9 -2.55 -6.61 -5.40
C HIS A 9 -2.06 -5.74 -4.23
N LEU A 10 -1.61 -4.50 -4.48
CA LEU A 10 -1.23 -3.56 -3.42
C LEU A 10 -2.47 -2.96 -2.74
N ILE A 11 -3.53 -2.67 -3.51
CA ILE A 11 -4.82 -2.25 -2.97
C ILE A 11 -5.38 -3.35 -2.05
N ASP A 12 -5.35 -4.61 -2.49
CA ASP A 12 -5.89 -5.73 -1.72
C ASP A 12 -5.09 -5.96 -0.41
N LEU A 13 -3.76 -5.96 -0.49
CA LEU A 13 -2.88 -6.09 0.67
C LEU A 13 -3.07 -4.94 1.67
N GLU A 14 -3.12 -3.71 1.18
CA GLU A 14 -3.31 -2.53 2.01
C GLU A 14 -4.72 -2.52 2.63
N THR A 15 -5.75 -2.93 1.89
CA THR A 15 -7.13 -3.03 2.39
C THR A 15 -7.24 -4.06 3.51
N ALA A 16 -6.63 -5.23 3.35
CA ALA A 16 -6.60 -6.25 4.39
C ALA A 16 -5.87 -5.76 5.65
N ALA A 17 -4.66 -5.22 5.49
CA ALA A 17 -3.89 -4.68 6.60
C ALA A 17 -4.59 -3.48 7.27
N TRP A 18 -5.33 -2.66 6.51
CA TRP A 18 -6.11 -1.57 7.05
C TRP A 18 -7.29 -2.06 7.88
N ALA A 19 -8.01 -3.09 7.41
CA ALA A 19 -9.06 -3.72 8.19
C ALA A 19 -8.52 -4.32 9.51
N GLU A 20 -7.37 -5.00 9.46
CA GLU A 20 -6.69 -5.49 10.67
C GLU A 20 -6.30 -4.34 11.61
N GLN A 21 -5.79 -3.22 11.07
CA GLN A 21 -5.41 -2.05 11.86
C GLN A 21 -6.62 -1.42 12.55
N GLN A 22 -7.73 -1.26 11.83
CA GLN A 22 -8.98 -0.73 12.37
C GLN A 22 -9.57 -1.64 13.46
N ALA A 23 -9.35 -2.95 13.37
CA ALA A 23 -9.73 -3.92 14.40
C ALA A 23 -8.74 -4.01 15.58
N GLY A 24 -7.62 -3.28 15.54
CA GLY A 24 -6.55 -3.41 16.54
C GLY A 24 -5.81 -4.75 16.49
N ALA A 25 -5.92 -5.48 15.38
CA ALA A 25 -5.39 -6.83 15.19
C ALA A 25 -4.18 -6.89 14.23
N LEU A 26 -3.72 -5.74 13.71
CA LEU A 26 -2.59 -5.68 12.78
C LEU A 26 -1.34 -6.32 13.38
N THR A 27 -0.81 -7.33 12.69
CA THR A 27 0.42 -8.01 13.08
C THR A 27 1.64 -7.42 12.39
N LEU A 28 2.81 -7.61 13.00
CA LEU A 28 4.09 -7.27 12.36
C LEU A 28 4.29 -8.01 11.03
N LYS A 29 3.79 -9.24 10.92
CA LYS A 29 3.89 -10.04 9.69
C LYS A 29 3.05 -9.41 8.57
N SER A 30 1.82 -9.02 8.85
CA SER A 30 0.93 -8.35 7.87
C SER A 30 1.53 -7.00 7.43
N ALA A 31 1.99 -6.19 8.39
CA ALA A 31 2.63 -4.92 8.09
C ALA A 31 3.91 -5.08 7.26
N ALA A 32 4.73 -6.09 7.56
CA ALA A 32 5.94 -6.39 6.79
C ALA A 32 5.64 -6.87 5.37
N ALA A 33 4.58 -7.66 5.17
CA ALA A 33 4.16 -8.13 3.85
C ALA A 33 3.76 -6.96 2.94
N VAL A 34 2.95 -6.03 3.45
CA VAL A 34 2.59 -4.79 2.73
C VAL A 34 3.83 -3.98 2.35
N GLN A 35 4.74 -3.76 3.30
CA GLN A 35 5.97 -3.00 3.06
C GLN A 35 6.93 -3.70 2.09
N ALA A 36 6.98 -5.04 2.09
CA ALA A 36 7.73 -5.80 1.11
C ALA A 36 7.15 -5.63 -0.29
N ALA A 37 5.83 -5.72 -0.44
CA ALA A 37 5.16 -5.55 -1.72
C ALA A 37 5.41 -4.15 -2.32
N TYR A 38 5.37 -3.08 -1.52
CA TYR A 38 5.74 -1.74 -1.99
C TYR A 38 7.18 -1.66 -2.50
N ARG A 39 8.13 -2.30 -1.80
CA ARG A 39 9.55 -2.32 -2.21
C ARG A 39 9.73 -3.11 -3.50
N GLU A 40 9.14 -4.29 -3.58
CA GLU A 40 9.24 -5.17 -4.75
C GLU A 40 8.64 -4.50 -5.98
N HIS A 41 7.43 -3.95 -5.89
CA HIS A 41 6.80 -3.28 -7.03
C HIS A 41 7.59 -2.05 -7.48
N ALA A 42 8.01 -1.18 -6.57
CA ALA A 42 8.80 0.00 -6.94
C ALA A 42 10.19 -0.35 -7.49
N ALA A 43 10.77 -1.50 -7.12
CA ALA A 43 12.06 -1.93 -7.65
C ALA A 43 11.97 -2.42 -9.11
N VAL A 44 10.80 -2.86 -9.56
CA VAL A 44 10.59 -3.36 -10.94
C VAL A 44 9.84 -2.37 -11.84
N THR A 45 9.26 -1.32 -11.27
CA THR A 45 8.50 -0.31 -12.02
C THR A 45 9.34 0.96 -12.21
N ASP A 46 9.81 1.18 -13.44
CA ASP A 46 10.62 2.34 -13.79
C ASP A 46 9.91 3.66 -13.44
N GLY A 47 10.65 4.56 -12.79
CA GLY A 47 10.16 5.90 -12.43
C GLY A 47 9.21 5.94 -11.23
N VAL A 48 8.85 4.81 -10.62
CA VAL A 48 7.97 4.78 -9.43
C VAL A 48 8.80 4.74 -8.15
N SER A 49 8.67 5.78 -7.34
CA SER A 49 9.22 5.79 -5.99
C SER A 49 8.37 4.93 -5.06
N ARG A 50 9.02 4.02 -4.30
CA ARG A 50 8.39 3.24 -3.23
C ARG A 50 7.59 4.10 -2.26
N LEU A 51 8.10 5.27 -1.88
CA LEU A 51 7.41 6.19 -0.98
C LEU A 51 6.16 6.79 -1.63
N ALA A 52 6.27 7.19 -2.91
CA ALA A 52 5.15 7.79 -3.63
C ALA A 52 4.02 6.75 -3.83
N LEU A 53 4.38 5.52 -4.18
CA LEU A 53 3.46 4.39 -4.31
C LEU A 53 2.75 4.06 -2.99
N GLU A 54 3.51 3.99 -1.89
CA GLU A 54 2.95 3.74 -0.56
C GLU A 54 1.95 4.83 -0.15
N MET A 55 2.29 6.11 -0.34
CA MET A 55 1.37 7.21 -0.03
C MET A 55 0.12 7.16 -0.90
N ALA A 56 0.26 6.86 -2.20
CA ALA A 56 -0.88 6.77 -3.12
C ALA A 56 -1.82 5.64 -2.76
N THR A 57 -1.27 4.46 -2.47
CA THR A 57 -2.05 3.28 -2.06
C THR A 57 -2.77 3.54 -0.74
N LYS A 58 -2.08 4.09 0.26
CA LYS A 58 -2.68 4.45 1.55
C LYS A 58 -3.77 5.51 1.39
N LYS A 59 -3.57 6.51 0.54
CA LYS A 59 -4.61 7.50 0.26
C LYS A 59 -5.85 6.83 -0.33
N ALA A 60 -5.69 6.02 -1.37
CA ALA A 60 -6.80 5.33 -2.04
C ALA A 60 -7.58 4.41 -1.09
N VAL A 61 -6.91 3.71 -0.17
CA VAL A 61 -7.54 2.73 0.71
C VAL A 61 -8.06 3.33 2.02
N ARG A 62 -7.27 4.19 2.66
CA ARG A 62 -7.56 4.68 4.02
C ARG A 62 -8.34 5.99 4.03
N HIS A 63 -8.31 6.73 2.93
CA HIS A 63 -8.91 8.06 2.77
C HIS A 63 -9.58 8.22 1.40
N PRO A 64 -10.56 7.36 1.03
CA PRO A 64 -11.18 7.38 -0.29
C PRO A 64 -11.93 8.69 -0.59
N GLU A 65 -12.34 9.43 0.44
CA GLU A 65 -12.98 10.75 0.32
C GLU A 65 -12.04 11.91 -0.05
N GLY A 66 -10.71 11.72 0.03
CA GLY A 66 -9.71 12.67 -0.48
C GLY A 66 -9.01 13.55 0.54
#